data_AF-A0A349K4Q6-F1
#
_entry.id   AF-A0A349K4Q6-F1
#
_cell.length_a   1.000
_cell.length_b   1.000
_cell.length_c   1.000
_cell.angle_alpha   90.00
_cell.angle_beta   90.00
_cell.angle_gamma   90.00
#
_symmetry.space_group_name_H-M   'P 1'
#
loop_
_entity.id
_entity.type
_entity.pdbx_description
1 polymer ?
#
loop_
_entity_poly.entity_id
_entity_poly.type
_entity_poly.pdbx_seq_one_letter_code
_entity_poly.pdbx_strand_id
1 'polypeptide(L)'
;MKTPLFEGVILLAFTLPASAVEFAKDVLPILKSSCNKCHRDGKEKGDLNLEPHRIKKHIGSGLQIVPGRPNSGLFMKMIQSSDPDNRMPPKGSRLSEKEVNILKLWITQGAELGDHEPVPAGKEPLEGVWTNKAGKKIKAALLRVEGDKAVLKLANGKIYKYPIGNLDAESQRKVREFAEDAK
;
A
#
# COMPACT_ATOMS: atom_id res chain seq x y z
N MET A 1 -8.27 61.20 -23.60
CA MET A 1 -7.77 60.24 -22.58
C MET A 1 -8.45 58.90 -22.81
N LYS A 2 -7.71 57.87 -23.22
CA LYS A 2 -8.22 56.49 -23.39
C LYS A 2 -7.31 55.60 -22.56
N THR A 3 -7.86 54.98 -21.52
CA THR A 3 -7.19 54.05 -20.62
C THR A 3 -6.87 52.74 -21.36
N PRO A 4 -5.65 52.18 -21.22
CA PRO A 4 -5.38 50.84 -21.73
C PRO A 4 -5.84 49.78 -20.72
N LEU A 5 -6.65 48.85 -21.20
CA LEU A 5 -7.02 47.62 -20.48
C LEU A 5 -5.79 46.72 -20.38
N PHE A 6 -5.34 46.45 -19.16
CA PHE A 6 -4.39 45.39 -18.85
C PHE A 6 -5.16 44.06 -18.84
N GLU A 7 -5.01 43.24 -19.88
CA GLU A 7 -5.41 41.84 -19.82
C GLU A 7 -4.40 41.05 -18.97
N GLY A 8 -4.79 40.77 -17.72
CA GLY A 8 -4.04 39.90 -16.83
C GLY A 8 -4.20 38.44 -17.23
N VAL A 9 -3.12 37.81 -17.68
CA VAL A 9 -3.04 36.36 -17.88
C VAL A 9 -2.96 35.70 -16.50
N ILE A 10 -4.06 35.10 -16.04
CA ILE A 10 -4.10 34.25 -14.85
C ILE A 10 -3.53 32.87 -15.25
N LEU A 11 -2.30 32.60 -14.81
CA LEU A 11 -1.69 31.27 -14.87
C LEU A 11 -2.35 30.37 -13.80
N LEU A 12 -3.36 29.60 -14.22
CA LEU A 12 -3.89 28.48 -13.45
C LEU A 12 -2.87 27.34 -13.43
N ALA A 13 -2.08 27.27 -12.36
CA ALA A 13 -1.22 26.11 -12.09
C ALA A 13 -2.11 24.91 -11.69
N PHE A 14 -2.34 24.01 -12.64
CA PHE A 14 -2.95 22.71 -12.35
C PHE A 14 -1.93 21.83 -11.62
N THR A 15 -2.08 21.68 -10.31
CA THR A 15 -1.39 20.64 -9.55
C THR A 15 -2.04 19.30 -9.86
N LEU A 16 -1.42 18.52 -10.76
CA LEU A 16 -1.79 17.11 -10.93
C LEU A 16 -1.53 16.38 -9.60
N PRO A 17 -2.53 15.68 -9.03
CA PRO A 17 -2.27 14.84 -7.86
C PRO A 17 -1.29 13.75 -8.28
N ALA A 18 -0.13 13.70 -7.62
CA ALA A 18 0.79 12.57 -7.77
C ALA A 18 0.02 11.29 -7.42
N SER A 19 0.03 10.30 -8.32
CA SER A 19 -0.66 9.03 -8.09
C SER A 19 -0.16 8.40 -6.78
N ALA A 20 -1.07 7.83 -6.00
CA ALA A 20 -0.70 7.08 -4.80
C ALA A 20 0.27 5.95 -5.15
N VAL A 21 1.31 5.77 -4.34
CA VAL A 21 2.27 4.67 -4.49
C VAL A 21 1.66 3.44 -3.85
N GLU A 22 1.56 2.35 -4.60
CA GLU A 22 1.00 1.10 -4.11
C GLU A 22 2.12 0.18 -3.65
N PHE A 23 2.10 -0.24 -2.37
CA PHE A 23 3.19 -1.04 -1.81
C PHE A 23 3.45 -2.33 -2.60
N ALA A 24 2.42 -3.09 -2.95
CA ALA A 24 2.57 -4.37 -3.64
C ALA A 24 3.13 -4.21 -5.06
N LYS A 25 2.77 -3.13 -5.76
CA LYS A 25 3.12 -2.88 -7.16
C LYS A 25 4.44 -2.14 -7.32
N ASP A 26 4.67 -1.13 -6.49
CA ASP A 26 5.75 -0.17 -6.68
C ASP A 26 6.90 -0.37 -5.69
N VAL A 27 6.61 -0.69 -4.42
CA VAL A 27 7.62 -0.78 -3.34
C VAL A 27 8.19 -2.18 -3.22
N LEU A 28 7.34 -3.20 -3.19
CA LEU A 28 7.73 -4.58 -2.95
C LEU A 28 8.73 -5.11 -3.98
N PRO A 29 8.63 -4.81 -5.30
CA PRO A 29 9.67 -5.23 -6.25
C PRO A 29 11.05 -4.67 -5.91
N ILE A 30 11.13 -3.43 -5.42
CA ILE A 30 12.39 -2.78 -5.00
C ILE A 30 12.96 -3.49 -3.77
N LEU A 31 12.12 -3.77 -2.77
CA LEU A 31 12.54 -4.48 -1.56
C LEU A 31 13.05 -5.88 -1.89
N LYS A 32 12.34 -6.61 -2.76
CA LYS A 32 12.75 -7.95 -3.21
C LYS A 32 14.10 -7.94 -3.94
N SER A 33 14.31 -6.98 -4.84
CA SER A 33 15.53 -6.92 -5.66
C SER A 33 16.75 -6.46 -4.86
N SER A 34 16.57 -5.50 -3.96
CA SER A 34 17.67 -4.72 -3.38
C SER A 34 17.86 -4.92 -1.87
N CYS A 35 16.84 -5.38 -1.14
CA CYS A 35 16.87 -5.43 0.34
C CYS A 35 16.80 -6.87 0.88
N ASN A 36 15.91 -7.70 0.35
CA ASN A 36 15.57 -9.00 0.92
C ASN A 36 16.66 -10.08 0.72
N LYS A 37 17.82 -9.73 0.15
CA LYS A 37 19.02 -10.59 0.20
C LYS A 37 19.60 -10.67 1.62
N CYS A 38 19.42 -9.60 2.42
CA CYS A 38 20.02 -9.43 3.74
C CYS A 38 19.05 -8.97 4.85
N HIS A 39 17.80 -8.65 4.49
CA HIS A 39 16.75 -8.18 5.42
C HIS A 39 15.47 -9.00 5.24
N ARG A 40 15.53 -10.29 5.58
CA ARG A 40 14.44 -11.27 5.42
C ARG A 40 14.50 -12.33 6.52
N ASP A 41 13.53 -13.23 6.56
CA ASP A 41 13.56 -14.37 7.48
C ASP A 41 14.88 -15.17 7.33
N GLY A 42 15.48 -15.51 8.48
CA GLY A 42 16.78 -16.19 8.56
C GLY A 42 18.01 -15.33 8.21
N LYS A 43 17.82 -14.09 7.73
CA LYS A 43 18.88 -13.10 7.49
C LYS A 43 18.35 -11.70 7.79
N GLU A 44 18.30 -11.34 9.06
CA GLU A 44 17.77 -10.06 9.56
C GLU A 44 18.94 -9.14 9.97
N LYS A 45 19.75 -8.70 9.01
CA LYS A 45 20.91 -7.84 9.33
C LYS A 45 20.41 -6.55 10.01
N GLY A 46 20.95 -6.23 11.18
CA GLY A 46 20.52 -5.08 11.96
C GLY A 46 19.11 -5.20 12.52
N ASP A 47 18.64 -6.44 12.77
CA ASP A 47 17.31 -6.74 13.31
C ASP A 47 16.17 -6.17 12.47
N LEU A 48 16.36 -6.18 11.13
CA LEU A 48 15.43 -5.61 10.17
C LEU A 48 14.98 -6.67 9.16
N ASN A 49 13.67 -6.83 9.06
CA ASN A 49 13.01 -7.70 8.09
C ASN A 49 12.04 -6.91 7.20
N LEU A 50 12.32 -6.88 5.90
CA LEU A 50 11.58 -6.09 4.91
C LEU A 50 10.65 -6.94 4.05
N GLU A 51 10.42 -8.20 4.43
CA GLU A 51 9.41 -9.02 3.77
C GLU A 51 7.98 -8.54 4.12
N PRO A 52 7.01 -8.66 3.20
CA PRO A 52 5.65 -8.14 3.39
C PRO A 52 4.99 -8.53 4.72
N HIS A 53 5.19 -9.76 5.17
CA HIS A 53 4.58 -10.30 6.39
C HIS A 53 5.25 -9.80 7.67
N ARG A 54 6.43 -9.15 7.59
CA ARG A 54 7.24 -8.72 8.74
C ARG A 54 7.46 -7.22 8.80
N ILE A 55 7.49 -6.54 7.65
CA ILE A 55 7.86 -5.11 7.54
C ILE A 55 7.00 -4.19 8.41
N LYS A 56 5.74 -4.53 8.69
CA LYS A 56 4.85 -3.77 9.58
C LYS A 56 5.48 -3.51 10.97
N LYS A 57 6.29 -4.44 11.49
CA LYS A 57 6.97 -4.31 12.79
C LYS A 57 8.05 -3.22 12.81
N HIS A 58 8.49 -2.76 11.64
CA HIS A 58 9.55 -1.76 11.48
C HIS A 58 9.01 -0.40 11.00
N ILE A 59 7.67 -0.26 10.92
CA ILE A 59 6.97 0.95 10.50
C ILE A 59 6.27 1.57 11.71
N GLY A 60 6.66 2.77 12.09
CA GLY A 60 6.07 3.49 13.22
C GLY A 60 6.95 4.62 13.76
N SER A 61 6.44 5.34 14.75
CA SER A 61 7.21 6.39 15.41
C SER A 61 8.44 5.79 16.12
N GLY A 62 9.62 6.36 15.87
CA GLY A 62 10.88 5.87 16.46
C GLY A 62 11.44 4.59 15.84
N LEU A 63 10.79 4.03 14.82
CA LEU A 63 11.26 2.84 14.11
C LEU A 63 12.09 3.21 12.86
N GLN A 64 12.56 2.19 12.15
CA GLN A 64 13.42 2.35 10.98
C GLN A 64 12.73 3.10 9.84
N ILE A 65 11.42 2.89 9.68
CA ILE A 65 10.57 3.56 8.71
C ILE A 65 9.53 4.37 9.49
N VAL A 66 9.58 5.70 9.38
CA VAL A 66 8.66 6.60 10.09
C VAL A 66 7.62 7.15 9.10
N PRO A 67 6.34 6.73 9.19
CA PRO A 67 5.26 7.24 8.34
C PRO A 67 5.21 8.77 8.27
N GLY A 68 5.04 9.31 7.06
CA GLY A 68 4.99 10.75 6.79
C GLY A 68 6.34 11.46 6.87
N ARG A 69 7.43 10.78 7.27
CA ARG A 69 8.73 11.40 7.51
C ARG A 69 9.84 10.63 6.77
N PRO A 70 9.95 10.77 5.43
CA PRO A 70 10.89 10.01 4.61
C PRO A 70 12.36 10.24 4.98
N ASN A 71 12.71 11.42 5.53
CA ASN A 71 14.08 11.73 5.95
C ASN A 71 14.33 11.38 7.43
N SER A 72 13.34 10.84 8.14
CA SER A 72 13.48 10.35 9.52
C SER A 72 13.70 8.84 9.54
N GLY A 73 14.33 8.35 10.61
CA GLY A 73 14.67 6.95 10.75
C GLY A 73 15.92 6.56 9.95
N LEU A 74 16.30 5.29 10.05
CA LEU A 74 17.51 4.77 9.43
C LEU A 74 17.29 4.31 7.98
N PHE A 75 16.07 3.95 7.58
CA PHE A 75 15.83 3.31 6.28
C PHE A 75 16.32 4.15 5.10
N MET A 76 15.81 5.37 4.93
CA MET A 76 16.25 6.25 3.84
C MET A 76 17.67 6.79 4.06
N LYS A 77 18.07 7.03 5.32
CA LYS A 77 19.42 7.50 5.65
C LYS A 77 20.48 6.53 5.13
N MET A 78 20.29 5.23 5.34
CA MET A 78 21.23 4.21 4.87
C MET A 78 21.18 4.04 3.35
N ILE A 79 20.00 4.10 2.72
CA ILE A 79 19.86 4.06 1.25
C ILE A 79 20.59 5.23 0.57
N GLN A 80 20.54 6.41 1.18
CA GLN A 80 21.14 7.64 0.64
C GLN A 80 22.58 7.89 1.11
N SER A 81 23.10 7.08 2.04
CA SER A 81 24.45 7.29 2.57
C SER A 81 25.52 7.17 1.48
N SER A 82 26.48 8.10 1.50
CA SER A 82 27.72 8.06 0.71
C SER A 82 28.81 7.24 1.39
N ASP A 83 28.70 7.01 2.69
CA ASP A 83 29.65 6.20 3.47
C ASP A 83 29.52 4.71 3.06
N PRO A 84 30.58 4.06 2.58
CA PRO A 84 30.56 2.68 2.12
C PRO A 84 30.16 1.67 3.21
N ASP A 85 30.41 1.96 4.49
CA ASP A 85 30.07 1.06 5.60
C ASP A 85 28.59 1.14 5.98
N ASN A 86 27.97 2.29 5.70
CA ASN A 86 26.58 2.58 6.05
C ASN A 86 25.62 2.55 4.86
N ARG A 87 26.12 2.55 3.62
CA ARG A 87 25.26 2.55 2.44
C ARG A 87 24.51 1.24 2.26
N MET A 88 23.27 1.35 1.81
CA MET A 88 22.46 0.20 1.37
C MET A 88 22.14 0.31 -0.12
N PRO A 89 22.23 -0.81 -0.88
CA PRO A 89 22.82 -2.10 -0.49
C PRO A 89 24.34 -1.96 -0.26
N PRO A 90 24.96 -2.78 0.62
CA PRO A 90 26.37 -2.66 0.97
C PRO A 90 27.30 -3.10 -0.18
N LYS A 91 26.79 -3.95 -1.07
CA LYS A 91 27.49 -4.41 -2.28
C LYS A 91 26.53 -4.34 -3.47
N GLY A 92 27.08 -4.15 -4.66
CA GLY A 92 26.32 -4.00 -5.90
C GLY A 92 25.82 -2.58 -6.15
N SER A 93 24.99 -2.46 -7.19
CA SER A 93 24.45 -1.19 -7.68
C SER A 93 23.62 -0.47 -6.63
N ARG A 94 23.69 0.86 -6.64
CA ARG A 94 22.74 1.68 -5.89
C ARG A 94 21.35 1.53 -6.49
N LEU A 95 20.33 1.81 -5.68
CA LEU A 95 18.99 2.08 -6.21
C LEU A 95 19.08 3.27 -7.17
N SER A 96 18.32 3.19 -8.25
CA SER A 96 18.11 4.33 -9.15
C SER A 96 17.39 5.46 -8.43
N GLU A 97 17.52 6.69 -8.96
CA GLU A 97 16.78 7.84 -8.43
C GLU A 97 15.26 7.60 -8.42
N LYS A 98 14.74 6.92 -9.44
CA LYS A 98 13.33 6.54 -9.54
C LYS A 98 12.91 5.64 -8.38
N GLU A 99 13.68 4.61 -8.08
CA GLU A 99 13.38 3.69 -6.96
C GLU A 99 13.46 4.39 -5.61
N VAL A 100 14.49 5.23 -5.42
CA VAL A 100 14.62 6.07 -4.22
C VAL A 100 13.40 6.98 -4.05
N ASN A 101 12.92 7.60 -5.14
CA ASN A 101 11.76 8.48 -5.10
C ASN A 101 10.46 7.72 -4.82
N ILE A 102 10.29 6.51 -5.34
CA ILE A 102 9.15 5.64 -5.00
C ILE A 102 9.13 5.33 -3.50
N LEU A 103 10.27 4.94 -2.92
CA LEU A 103 10.37 4.65 -1.49
C LEU A 103 10.10 5.89 -0.63
N LYS A 104 10.64 7.06 -0.99
CA LYS A 104 10.37 8.32 -0.30
C LYS A 104 8.90 8.69 -0.37
N LEU A 105 8.29 8.58 -1.54
CA LEU A 105 6.90 8.95 -1.74
C LEU A 105 5.97 8.00 -0.97
N TRP A 106 6.24 6.70 -0.97
CA TRP A 106 5.54 5.73 -0.14
C TRP A 106 5.60 6.08 1.36
N ILE A 107 6.79 6.40 1.89
CA ILE A 107 6.92 6.81 3.29
C ILE A 107 6.18 8.12 3.55
N THR A 108 6.29 9.10 2.64
CA THR A 108 5.58 10.38 2.73
C THR A 108 4.07 10.18 2.78
N GLN A 109 3.55 9.21 2.03
CA GLN A 109 2.13 8.84 2.00
C GLN A 109 1.70 7.95 3.18
N GLY A 110 2.56 7.76 4.20
CA GLY A 110 2.21 7.04 5.42
C GLY A 110 2.74 5.61 5.50
N ALA A 111 3.58 5.20 4.56
CA ALA A 111 4.16 3.85 4.50
C ALA A 111 3.10 2.74 4.56
N GLU A 112 1.95 2.96 3.92
CA GLU A 112 0.87 1.99 3.91
C GLU A 112 1.26 0.76 3.11
N LEU A 113 1.02 -0.42 3.67
CA LEU A 113 1.31 -1.70 2.99
C LEU A 113 0.17 -2.13 2.05
N GLY A 114 -0.95 -1.40 2.08
CA GLY A 114 -2.27 -1.95 1.76
C GLY A 114 -2.67 -3.01 2.79
N ASP A 115 -3.97 -3.27 2.94
CA ASP A 115 -4.43 -4.40 3.75
C ASP A 115 -4.17 -5.70 2.98
N HIS A 116 -2.90 -6.11 2.94
CA HIS A 116 -2.47 -7.32 2.26
C HIS A 116 -1.87 -8.31 3.27
N GLU A 117 -2.65 -9.26 3.78
CA GLU A 117 -2.55 -10.59 3.19
C GLU A 117 -2.65 -10.55 1.66
N PRO A 118 -1.72 -11.20 0.93
CA PRO A 118 -1.81 -11.31 -0.52
C PRO A 118 -3.25 -11.69 -0.89
N VAL A 119 -3.95 -10.82 -1.63
CA VAL A 119 -5.08 -11.29 -2.42
C VAL A 119 -4.42 -12.17 -3.46
N PRO A 120 -4.69 -13.49 -3.50
CA PRO A 120 -4.06 -14.36 -4.48
C PRO A 120 -4.32 -13.77 -5.87
N ALA A 121 -3.26 -13.55 -6.64
CA ALA A 121 -3.39 -13.18 -8.03
C ALA A 121 -4.13 -14.34 -8.74
N GLY A 122 -5.36 -14.10 -9.19
CA GLY A 122 -6.18 -15.13 -9.83
C GLY A 122 -7.67 -14.81 -9.95
N LYS A 123 -8.22 -13.89 -9.14
CA LYS A 123 -9.61 -13.44 -9.27
C LYS A 123 -9.78 -11.95 -9.10
N GLU A 124 -10.53 -11.36 -10.03
CA GLU A 124 -10.97 -9.97 -9.90
C GLU A 124 -11.90 -9.83 -8.68
N PRO A 125 -11.78 -8.74 -7.91
CA PRO A 125 -12.75 -8.41 -6.87
C PRO A 125 -14.18 -8.40 -7.41
N LEU A 126 -15.11 -9.04 -6.70
CA LEU A 126 -16.52 -9.00 -7.06
C LEU A 126 -17.13 -7.69 -6.54
N GLU A 127 -17.26 -6.71 -7.44
CA GLU A 127 -17.97 -5.46 -7.16
C GLU A 127 -19.47 -5.72 -6.92
N GLY A 128 -20.04 -5.15 -5.86
CA GLY A 128 -21.44 -5.40 -5.57
C GLY A 128 -22.04 -4.60 -4.42
N VAL A 129 -23.34 -4.84 -4.23
CA VAL A 129 -24.10 -4.37 -3.07
C VAL A 129 -24.37 -5.56 -2.16
N TRP A 130 -23.86 -5.46 -0.93
CA TRP A 130 -24.01 -6.45 0.13
C TRP A 130 -25.03 -5.94 1.14
N THR A 131 -26.06 -6.73 1.40
CA THR A 131 -27.15 -6.34 2.29
C THR A 131 -27.02 -7.13 3.59
N ASN A 132 -27.10 -6.45 4.73
CA ASN A 132 -27.15 -7.12 6.02
C ASN A 132 -28.58 -7.59 6.36
N LYS A 133 -28.72 -8.40 7.40
CA LYS A 133 -30.02 -8.87 7.90
C LYS A 133 -31.01 -7.75 8.28
N ALA A 134 -30.52 -6.55 8.54
CA ALA A 134 -31.33 -5.37 8.82
C ALA A 134 -31.70 -4.56 7.55
N GLY A 135 -31.37 -5.06 6.35
CA GLY A 135 -31.65 -4.39 5.07
C GLY A 135 -30.66 -3.26 4.72
N LYS A 136 -29.61 -3.04 5.52
CA LYS A 136 -28.59 -2.02 5.24
C LYS A 136 -27.69 -2.49 4.10
N LYS A 137 -27.58 -1.66 3.07
CA LYS A 137 -26.77 -1.89 1.87
C LYS A 137 -25.34 -1.37 2.06
N ILE A 138 -24.36 -2.16 1.60
CA ILE A 138 -22.93 -1.88 1.64
C ILE A 138 -22.43 -1.99 0.20
N LYS A 139 -21.99 -0.87 -0.39
CA LYS A 139 -21.32 -0.88 -1.70
C LYS A 139 -19.84 -1.17 -1.48
N ALA A 140 -19.37 -2.30 -1.97
CA ALA A 140 -17.99 -2.74 -1.78
C ALA A 140 -17.58 -3.82 -2.77
N ALA A 141 -16.27 -3.96 -2.99
CA ALA A 141 -15.68 -5.07 -3.70
C ALA A 141 -15.40 -6.24 -2.73
N LEU A 142 -15.86 -7.45 -3.02
CA LEU A 142 -15.45 -8.64 -2.29
C LEU A 142 -14.09 -9.12 -2.80
N LEU A 143 -13.09 -9.09 -1.92
CA LEU A 143 -11.71 -9.46 -2.26
C LEU A 143 -11.43 -10.94 -2.07
N ARG A 144 -11.88 -11.49 -0.94
CA ARG A 144 -11.67 -12.88 -0.50
C ARG A 144 -12.61 -13.24 0.64
N VAL A 145 -12.67 -14.51 0.97
CA VAL A 145 -13.32 -15.04 2.17
C VAL A 145 -12.25 -15.53 3.14
N GLU A 146 -12.31 -15.09 4.39
CA GLU A 146 -11.42 -15.51 5.48
C GLU A 146 -12.26 -16.14 6.59
N GLY A 147 -12.31 -17.48 6.64
CA GLY A 147 -13.14 -18.20 7.60
C GLY A 147 -14.62 -17.83 7.44
N ASP A 148 -15.20 -17.22 8.48
CA ASP A 148 -16.60 -16.78 8.53
C ASP A 148 -16.81 -15.32 8.09
N LYS A 149 -15.78 -14.68 7.51
CA LYS A 149 -15.80 -13.25 7.14
C LYS A 149 -15.61 -13.03 5.65
N ALA A 150 -16.41 -12.12 5.10
CA ALA A 150 -16.21 -11.53 3.80
C ALA A 150 -15.23 -10.35 3.92
N VAL A 151 -14.14 -10.37 3.17
CA VAL A 151 -13.17 -9.26 3.13
C VAL A 151 -13.62 -8.28 2.06
N LEU A 152 -14.21 -7.17 2.47
CA LEU A 152 -14.79 -6.16 1.59
C LEU A 152 -13.88 -4.93 1.48
N LYS A 153 -13.66 -4.41 0.27
CA LYS A 153 -13.06 -3.10 0.01
C LYS A 153 -14.15 -2.07 -0.24
N LEU A 154 -14.29 -1.12 0.68
CA LEU A 154 -15.23 -0.02 0.53
C LEU A 154 -14.78 0.96 -0.56
N ALA A 155 -15.70 1.78 -1.06
CA ALA A 155 -15.40 2.79 -2.09
C ALA A 155 -14.30 3.79 -1.69
N ASN A 156 -14.11 4.02 -0.39
CA ASN A 156 -13.03 4.86 0.14
C ASN A 156 -11.69 4.11 0.32
N GLY A 157 -11.58 2.90 -0.22
CA GLY A 157 -10.38 2.06 -0.13
C GLY A 157 -10.22 1.27 1.16
N LYS A 158 -11.00 1.56 2.21
CA LYS A 158 -10.89 0.86 3.51
C LYS A 158 -11.28 -0.61 3.37
N ILE A 159 -10.47 -1.52 3.91
CA ILE A 159 -10.87 -2.92 4.05
C ILE A 159 -11.67 -3.14 5.32
N TYR A 160 -12.76 -3.90 5.15
CA TYR A 160 -13.68 -4.25 6.20
C TYR A 160 -13.97 -5.75 6.16
N LYS A 161 -13.65 -6.44 7.26
CA LYS A 161 -13.97 -7.86 7.43
C LYS A 161 -15.38 -7.98 8.00
N TYR A 162 -16.34 -8.35 7.16
CA TYR A 162 -17.76 -8.43 7.51
C TYR A 162 -18.16 -9.86 7.88
N PRO A 163 -18.80 -10.12 9.04
CA PRO A 163 -19.28 -11.46 9.38
C PRO A 163 -20.34 -11.92 8.37
N ILE A 164 -20.08 -13.03 7.67
CA ILE A 164 -20.98 -13.55 6.63
C ILE A 164 -22.36 -13.88 7.23
N GLY A 165 -22.40 -14.38 8.47
CA GLY A 165 -23.65 -14.66 9.18
C GLY A 165 -24.54 -13.43 9.44
N ASN A 166 -24.01 -12.22 9.29
CA ASN A 166 -24.78 -10.97 9.42
C ASN A 166 -25.31 -10.45 8.07
N LEU A 167 -24.88 -11.03 6.95
CA LEU A 167 -25.42 -10.76 5.62
C LEU A 167 -26.79 -11.41 5.43
N ASP A 168 -27.60 -10.88 4.52
CA ASP A 168 -28.84 -11.52 4.08
C ASP A 168 -28.57 -12.77 3.23
N ALA A 169 -29.62 -13.56 2.97
CA ALA A 169 -29.48 -14.84 2.29
C ALA A 169 -28.88 -14.71 0.88
N GLU A 170 -29.22 -13.65 0.15
CA GLU A 170 -28.71 -13.40 -1.20
C GLU A 170 -27.23 -13.03 -1.18
N SER A 171 -26.82 -12.12 -0.30
CA SER A 171 -25.43 -11.71 -0.14
C SER A 171 -24.57 -12.86 0.35
N GLN A 172 -25.08 -13.68 1.27
CA GLN A 172 -24.40 -14.91 1.68
C GLN A 172 -24.19 -15.90 0.52
N ARG A 173 -25.19 -16.06 -0.35
CA ARG A 173 -25.07 -16.94 -1.53
C ARG A 173 -23.96 -16.46 -2.47
N LYS A 174 -23.96 -15.17 -2.81
CA LYS A 174 -22.91 -14.55 -3.65
C LYS A 174 -21.50 -14.71 -3.06
N VAL A 175 -21.36 -14.57 -1.73
CA VAL A 175 -20.07 -14.79 -1.05
C VAL A 175 -19.64 -16.25 -1.14
N ARG A 176 -20.55 -17.22 -1.03
CA ARG A 176 -20.25 -18.65 -1.18
C ARG A 176 -19.84 -19.00 -2.61
N GLU A 177 -20.59 -18.55 -3.61
CA GLU A 177 -20.27 -18.74 -5.04
C GLU A 177 -18.87 -18.20 -5.35
N PHE A 178 -18.56 -16.98 -4.89
CA PHE A 178 -17.23 -16.38 -5.05
C PHE A 178 -16.10 -17.26 -4.44
N ALA A 179 -16.35 -17.88 -3.29
CA ALA A 179 -15.39 -18.73 -2.60
C ALA A 179 -15.25 -20.13 -3.21
N GLU A 180 -16.31 -20.69 -3.79
CA GLU A 180 -16.32 -22.01 -4.43
C GLU A 180 -15.58 -21.98 -5.76
N ASP A 181 -15.79 -20.96 -6.57
CA ASP A 181 -15.09 -20.76 -7.84
C ASP A 181 -13.57 -20.50 -7.65
N ALA A 182 -13.07 -20.39 -6.42
CA ALA A 182 -11.67 -20.09 -6.09
C ALA A 182 -10.84 -21.34 -5.73
N LYS A 183 -11.44 -22.53 -5.81
CA LYS A 183 -10.79 -23.83 -5.66
C LYS A 183 -10.47 -24.43 -7.03
#